data_AF-A0A846UQV5-F1
#
_entry.id   AF-A0A846UQV5-F1
#
_cell.length_a   1.000
_cell.length_b   1.000
_cell.length_c   1.000
_cell.angle_alpha   90.00
_cell.angle_beta   90.00
_cell.angle_gamma   90.00
#
_symmetry.space_group_name_H-M   'P 1'
#
loop_
_entity.id
_entity.type
_entity.pdbx_description
1 polymer ?
#
loop_
_entity_poly.entity_id
_entity_poly.type
_entity_poly.pdbx_seq_one_letter_code
_entity_poly.pdbx_strand_id
1 'polypeptide(L)'
;MSIVVLSCKGFQRLIDVAQGACGFDFEGEFFALQSCGSPSWFGFYDWLRTSQYEIVGVRIKADSPELPAMLSKFIGNGVDVAGRVITIRTSKAGVVDESLSDDADFGGNYIFIGENGSIGIAFFSPDFHVNPFSG
;
A
#
# COMPACT_ATOMS: atom_id res chain seq x y z
N MET A 1 -2.48 -10.96 1.09
CA MET A 1 -1.78 -9.67 1.06
C MET A 1 -2.84 -8.60 0.85
N SER A 2 -2.73 -7.46 1.51
CA SER A 2 -3.67 -6.35 1.28
C SER A 2 -3.04 -5.35 0.31
N ILE A 3 -3.75 -5.05 -0.77
CA ILE A 3 -3.33 -4.12 -1.81
C ILE A 3 -4.06 -2.82 -1.66
N VAL A 4 -3.31 -1.73 -1.56
CA VAL A 4 -3.82 -0.38 -1.79
C VAL A 4 -3.75 -0.12 -3.28
N VAL A 5 -4.90 -0.02 -3.94
CA VAL A 5 -4.97 0.33 -5.37
C VAL A 5 -5.05 1.85 -5.52
N LEU A 6 -4.10 2.43 -6.25
CA LEU A 6 -4.10 3.83 -6.70
C LEU A 6 -4.58 3.88 -8.16
N SER A 7 -5.79 4.39 -8.38
CA SER A 7 -6.34 4.58 -9.73
C SER A 7 -6.41 6.05 -10.09
N CYS A 8 -6.17 6.38 -11.37
CA CYS A 8 -6.43 7.71 -11.91
C CYS A 8 -7.92 8.07 -11.94
N LYS A 9 -8.82 7.08 -11.78
CA LYS A 9 -10.28 7.25 -11.83
C LYS A 9 -10.93 7.54 -10.47
N GLY A 10 -10.19 7.46 -9.36
CA GLY A 10 -10.74 7.73 -8.02
C GLY A 10 -10.02 7.05 -6.85
N PHE A 11 -10.73 7.01 -5.72
CA PHE A 11 -10.23 6.72 -4.36
C PHE A 11 -9.42 5.42 -4.19
N GLN A 12 -8.51 5.48 -3.22
CA GLN A 12 -7.71 4.35 -2.75
C GLN A 12 -8.58 3.32 -2.04
N ARG A 13 -8.48 2.08 -2.48
CA ARG A 13 -9.15 0.94 -1.84
C ARG A 13 -8.15 -0.11 -1.41
N LEU A 14 -8.46 -0.72 -0.27
CA LEU A 14 -7.84 -1.96 0.18
C LEU A 14 -8.59 -3.13 -0.45
N ILE A 15 -7.86 -4.03 -1.12
CA ILE A 15 -8.38 -5.31 -1.61
C ILE A 15 -7.41 -6.43 -1.20
N ASP A 16 -7.91 -7.64 -1.04
CA ASP A 16 -7.04 -8.79 -0.79
C ASP A 16 -6.67 -9.49 -2.09
N VAL A 17 -5.39 -9.84 -2.21
CA VAL A 17 -4.86 -10.63 -3.32
C VAL A 17 -4.05 -11.81 -2.78
N ALA A 18 -4.12 -12.93 -3.49
CA ALA A 18 -3.40 -14.14 -3.17
C ALA A 18 -1.88 -13.88 -3.09
N GLN A 19 -1.23 -14.45 -2.06
CA GLN A 19 0.22 -14.37 -1.94
C GLN A 19 0.89 -15.01 -3.15
N GLY A 20 1.88 -14.34 -3.73
CA GLY A 20 2.58 -14.81 -4.93
C GLY A 20 1.83 -14.56 -6.26
N ALA A 21 0.72 -13.84 -6.25
CA ALA A 21 0.05 -13.44 -7.48
C ALA A 21 0.97 -12.57 -8.35
N CYS A 22 1.05 -12.91 -9.63
CA CYS A 22 1.75 -12.13 -10.66
C CYS A 22 0.90 -11.03 -11.28
N GLY A 23 -0.39 -10.97 -10.91
CA GLY A 23 -1.32 -9.94 -11.33
C GLY A 23 -2.71 -10.15 -10.75
N PHE A 24 -3.59 -9.17 -10.93
CA PHE A 24 -4.98 -9.22 -10.49
C PHE A 24 -5.87 -8.30 -11.36
N ASP A 25 -7.15 -8.63 -11.44
CA ASP A 25 -8.16 -7.76 -12.06
C ASP A 25 -8.81 -6.87 -11.00
N PHE A 26 -8.93 -5.58 -11.28
CA PHE A 26 -9.65 -4.63 -10.43
C PHE A 26 -10.38 -3.59 -11.28
N GLU A 27 -11.69 -3.44 -11.06
CA GLU A 27 -12.56 -2.49 -11.77
C GLU A 27 -12.44 -2.54 -13.31
N GLY A 28 -12.21 -3.75 -13.86
CA GLY A 28 -12.08 -3.99 -15.30
C GLY A 28 -10.71 -3.62 -15.89
N GLU A 29 -9.70 -3.39 -15.05
CA GLU A 29 -8.30 -3.22 -15.45
C GLU A 29 -7.45 -4.35 -14.86
N PHE A 30 -6.57 -4.93 -15.68
CA PHE A 30 -5.59 -5.91 -15.23
C PHE A 30 -4.32 -5.20 -14.73
N PHE A 31 -3.87 -5.60 -13.55
CA PHE A 31 -2.67 -5.11 -12.89
C PHE A 31 -1.60 -6.18 -12.91
N ALA A 32 -0.50 -5.95 -13.62
CA ALA A 32 0.62 -6.88 -13.70
C ALA A 32 1.71 -6.52 -12.69
N LEU A 33 2.28 -7.51 -12.01
CA LEU A 33 3.39 -7.30 -11.10
C LEU A 33 4.61 -6.77 -11.89
N GLN A 34 5.20 -5.65 -11.45
CA GLN A 34 6.31 -4.99 -12.16
C GLN A 34 7.52 -5.92 -12.35
N SER A 35 7.75 -6.83 -11.40
CA SER A 35 8.77 -7.88 -11.49
C SER A 35 8.22 -9.22 -10.96
N CYS A 36 7.65 -10.03 -11.85
CA CYS A 36 7.22 -11.38 -11.50
C CYS A 36 8.42 -12.21 -10.99
N GLY A 37 8.34 -12.64 -9.72
CA GLY A 37 9.35 -13.50 -9.09
C GLY A 37 10.45 -12.77 -8.30
N SER A 38 10.45 -11.44 -8.24
CA SER A 38 11.36 -10.67 -7.38
C SER A 38 10.59 -9.60 -6.60
N PRO A 39 10.57 -9.62 -5.26
CA PRO A 39 10.03 -8.51 -4.50
C PRO A 39 10.84 -7.25 -4.81
N SER A 40 10.16 -6.21 -5.30
CA SER A 40 10.75 -4.89 -5.43
C SER A 40 10.85 -4.29 -4.04
N TRP A 41 11.99 -4.44 -3.36
CA TRP A 41 12.25 -3.69 -2.13
C TRP A 41 12.20 -2.20 -2.46
N PHE A 42 11.31 -1.45 -1.80
CA PHE A 42 11.23 0.00 -1.96
C PHE A 42 11.24 0.74 -0.62
N GLY A 43 11.58 0.06 0.47
CA GLY A 43 11.62 0.60 1.82
C GLY A 43 10.70 -0.15 2.78
N PHE A 44 10.38 0.49 3.90
CA PHE A 44 9.47 -0.03 4.91
C PHE A 44 8.19 0.79 4.95
N TYR A 45 7.15 0.23 5.56
CA TYR A 45 5.86 0.87 5.65
C TYR A 45 5.24 0.70 7.02
N ASP A 46 4.15 1.43 7.23
CA ASP A 46 3.43 1.47 8.48
C ASP A 46 1.94 1.65 8.20
N TRP A 47 1.12 0.89 8.91
CA TRP A 47 -0.32 0.98 8.80
C TRP A 47 -0.81 2.16 9.65
N LEU A 48 -1.51 3.08 9.00
CA LEU A 48 -2.08 4.24 9.69
C LEU A 48 -3.43 3.84 10.29
N ARG A 49 -3.53 3.93 11.61
CA ARG A 49 -4.71 3.50 12.37
C ARG A 49 -5.41 4.66 13.06
N THR A 50 -6.71 4.53 13.27
CA THR A 50 -7.45 5.37 14.22
C THR A 50 -7.29 4.84 15.64
N SER A 51 -7.74 5.60 16.64
CA SER A 51 -7.83 5.17 18.05
C SER A 51 -8.73 3.93 18.26
N GLN A 52 -9.52 3.55 17.26
CA GLN A 52 -10.39 2.38 17.23
C GLN A 52 -9.71 1.19 16.51
N TYR A 53 -8.40 1.28 16.23
CA TYR A 53 -7.62 0.30 15.46
C TYR A 53 -8.07 0.12 14.01
N GLU A 54 -8.83 1.06 13.45
CA GLU A 54 -9.25 0.99 12.05
C GLU A 54 -8.11 1.45 11.12
N ILE A 55 -7.78 0.64 10.12
CA ILE A 55 -6.81 1.03 9.09
C ILE A 55 -7.43 2.09 8.18
N VAL A 56 -6.80 3.26 8.14
CA VAL A 56 -7.20 4.41 7.30
C VAL A 56 -6.18 4.75 6.23
N GLY A 57 -5.01 4.12 6.23
CA GLY A 57 -3.99 4.34 5.23
C GLY A 57 -2.71 3.57 5.48
N VAL A 58 -1.68 3.90 4.70
CA VAL A 58 -0.32 3.39 4.84
C VAL A 58 0.67 4.53 4.67
N ARG A 59 1.73 4.52 5.46
CA ARG A 59 2.89 5.41 5.34
C ARG A 59 4.07 4.59 4.87
N ILE A 60 4.72 4.98 3.79
CA ILE A 60 5.90 4.33 3.23
C ILE A 60 7.10 5.25 3.45
N LYS A 61 8.19 4.73 4.00
CA LYS A 61 9.49 5.41 4.00
C LYS A 61 10.36 4.76 2.94
N ALA A 62 10.40 5.41 1.77
CA ALA A 62 11.01 4.85 0.58
C ALA A 62 12.54 4.80 0.68
N ASP A 63 13.14 3.72 0.19
CA ASP A 63 14.60 3.56 0.15
C ASP A 63 15.24 4.32 -1.02
N SER A 64 14.51 4.48 -2.12
CA SER A 64 14.95 5.19 -3.33
C SER A 64 13.97 6.33 -3.70
N PRO A 65 14.41 7.33 -4.49
CA PRO A 65 13.54 8.40 -4.96
C PRO A 65 12.57 7.96 -6.07
N GLU A 66 12.70 6.75 -6.59
CA GLU A 66 11.91 6.26 -7.73
C GLU A 66 10.43 6.09 -7.37
N LEU A 67 10.14 5.52 -6.20
CA LEU A 67 8.76 5.35 -5.73
C LEU A 67 8.05 6.69 -5.50
N PRO A 68 8.61 7.68 -4.77
CA PRO A 68 8.04 9.02 -4.70
C PRO A 68 7.77 9.65 -6.07
N ALA A 69 8.73 9.54 -7.00
CA ALA A 69 8.56 10.08 -8.36
C ALA A 69 7.41 9.37 -9.10
N MET A 70 7.33 8.05 -9.01
CA MET A 70 6.27 7.24 -9.62
C MET A 70 4.88 7.60 -9.07
N LEU A 71 4.78 7.88 -7.77
CA LEU A 71 3.50 8.20 -7.12
C LEU A 71 3.12 9.67 -7.15
N SER A 72 4.02 10.56 -7.58
CA SER A 72 3.78 12.01 -7.65
C SER A 72 2.54 12.39 -8.48
N LYS A 73 2.20 11.60 -9.50
CA LYS A 73 1.00 11.82 -10.34
C LYS A 73 -0.34 11.62 -9.60
N PHE A 74 -0.31 11.06 -8.39
CA PHE A 74 -1.50 10.84 -7.55
C PHE A 74 -1.60 11.83 -6.38
N ILE A 75 -0.68 12.79 -6.25
CA ILE A 75 -0.71 13.79 -5.18
C ILE A 75 -2.05 14.52 -5.16
N GLY A 76 -2.64 14.68 -3.96
CA GLY A 76 -3.93 15.33 -3.76
C GLY A 76 -5.13 14.38 -3.88
N ASN A 77 -4.96 13.22 -4.51
CA ASN A 77 -5.95 12.14 -4.52
C ASN A 77 -5.64 11.17 -3.39
N GLY A 78 -5.67 11.60 -2.13
CA GLY A 78 -5.36 10.71 -0.99
C GLY A 78 -3.88 10.29 -0.87
N VAL A 79 -3.01 10.67 -1.81
CA VAL A 79 -1.56 10.51 -1.72
C VAL A 79 -0.91 11.83 -1.36
N ASP A 80 -0.01 11.79 -0.40
CA ASP A 80 0.88 12.89 -0.01
C ASP A 80 2.34 12.41 -0.07
N VAL A 81 3.24 13.25 -0.58
CA VAL A 81 4.64 12.92 -0.79
C VAL A 81 5.52 14.03 -0.19
N ALA A 82 6.28 13.68 0.84
CA ALA A 82 7.24 14.57 1.51
C ALA A 82 8.64 13.93 1.48
N GLY A 83 9.44 14.29 0.48
CA GLY A 83 10.75 13.69 0.26
C GLY A 83 10.65 12.20 -0.06
N ARG A 84 11.10 11.34 0.86
CA ARG A 84 10.98 9.88 0.75
C ARG A 84 9.81 9.30 1.55
N VAL A 85 9.02 10.14 2.21
CA VAL A 85 7.85 9.70 2.96
C VAL A 85 6.62 9.84 2.07
N ILE A 86 5.87 8.76 1.91
CA ILE A 86 4.66 8.71 1.11
C ILE A 86 3.52 8.30 2.04
N THR A 87 2.49 9.12 2.12
CA THR A 87 1.29 8.79 2.88
C THR A 87 0.16 8.53 1.91
N ILE A 88 -0.39 7.32 1.93
CA ILE A 88 -1.53 6.93 1.12
C ILE A 88 -2.72 6.71 2.06
N ARG A 89 -3.70 7.59 1.99
CA ARG A 89 -4.95 7.48 2.74
C ARG A 89 -5.99 6.75 1.90
N THR A 90 -6.72 5.85 2.55
CA THR A 90 -7.89 5.21 1.94
C THR A 90 -9.08 6.18 1.92
N SER A 91 -10.18 5.82 1.24
CA SER A 91 -11.43 6.59 1.33
C SER A 91 -12.08 6.58 2.72
N LYS A 92 -11.59 5.78 3.67
CA LYS A 92 -12.07 5.79 5.05
C LYS A 92 -11.64 7.07 5.74
N ALA A 93 -12.61 7.82 6.26
CA ALA A 93 -12.35 8.99 7.07
C ALA A 93 -11.86 8.56 8.47
N GLY A 94 -10.89 9.29 9.03
CA GLY A 94 -10.42 9.05 10.39
C GLY A 94 -9.24 9.94 10.74
N VAL A 95 -9.11 10.25 12.02
CA VAL A 95 -7.91 10.91 12.57
C VAL A 95 -6.90 9.80 12.86
N VAL A 96 -5.71 9.92 12.27
CA VAL A 96 -4.61 8.99 12.52
C VAL A 96 -4.16 9.15 13.96
N ASP A 97 -4.10 8.04 14.68
CA ASP A 97 -3.45 7.93 15.98
C ASP A 97 -2.02 7.46 15.76
N GLU A 98 -1.07 8.39 15.85
CA GLU A 98 0.35 8.12 15.64
C GLU A 98 0.92 7.15 16.69
N SER A 99 0.28 7.02 17.86
CA SER A 99 0.72 6.06 18.88
C SER A 99 0.40 4.60 18.51
N LEU A 100 -0.49 4.39 17.53
CA LEU A 100 -0.90 3.10 16.99
C LEU A 100 -0.40 2.86 15.55
N SER A 101 0.52 3.71 15.07
CA SER A 101 1.00 3.75 13.69
C SER A 101 2.53 3.92 13.66
N ASP A 102 3.25 3.05 14.37
CA ASP A 102 4.72 2.98 14.43
C ASP A 102 5.25 1.54 14.36
N ASP A 103 4.54 0.66 13.63
CA ASP A 103 4.81 -0.80 13.66
C ASP A 103 5.98 -1.21 12.75
N ALA A 104 6.43 -0.29 11.87
CA ALA A 104 7.51 -0.45 10.90
C ALA A 104 7.62 -1.88 10.32
N ASP A 105 6.83 -2.16 9.30
CA ASP A 105 6.84 -3.45 8.60
C ASP A 105 7.89 -3.51 7.49
N PHE A 106 8.57 -4.65 7.41
CA PHE A 106 9.63 -4.94 6.44
C PHE A 106 9.17 -6.02 5.45
N GLY A 107 9.25 -5.71 4.15
CA GLY A 107 8.98 -6.67 3.07
C GLY A 107 7.49 -6.84 2.72
N GLY A 108 7.17 -7.75 1.80
CA GLY A 108 5.79 -7.96 1.32
C GLY A 108 5.22 -6.80 0.51
N ASN A 109 6.10 -5.92 0.07
CA ASN A 109 5.78 -4.68 -0.62
C ASN A 109 5.93 -4.90 -2.14
N TYR A 110 4.82 -4.90 -2.88
CA TYR A 110 4.82 -5.20 -4.32
C TYR A 110 4.17 -4.08 -5.12
N ILE A 111 4.73 -3.76 -6.29
CA ILE A 111 4.16 -2.78 -7.22
C ILE A 111 3.55 -3.50 -8.40
N PHE A 112 2.27 -3.25 -8.65
CA PHE A 112 1.55 -3.69 -9.82
C PHE A 112 1.24 -2.50 -10.71
N ILE A 113 1.44 -2.66 -12.01
CA ILE A 113 1.16 -1.63 -13.00
C ILE A 113 -0.08 -2.05 -13.79
N GLY A 114 -1.09 -1.19 -13.75
CA GLY A 114 -2.29 -1.34 -14.55
C GLY A 114 -2.05 -0.86 -15.99
N GLU A 115 -2.75 -1.48 -16.94
CA GLU A 115 -2.64 -1.17 -18.37
C GLU A 115 -2.95 0.29 -18.72
N ASN A 116 -3.75 0.99 -17.90
CA ASN A 116 -4.10 2.40 -18.09
C ASN A 116 -3.19 3.36 -17.30
N GLY A 117 -2.06 2.85 -16.78
CA GLY A 117 -1.15 3.63 -15.94
C GLY A 117 -1.61 3.76 -14.48
N SER A 118 -2.63 3.01 -14.06
CA SER A 118 -2.97 2.81 -12.64
C SER A 118 -1.83 2.08 -11.92
N ILE A 119 -1.74 2.22 -10.59
CA ILE A 119 -0.69 1.57 -9.79
C ILE A 119 -1.32 0.87 -8.58
N GLY A 120 -1.13 -0.43 -8.47
CA GLY A 120 -1.44 -1.19 -7.25
C GLY A 120 -0.20 -1.30 -6.38
N ILE A 121 -0.31 -1.05 -5.08
CA ILE A 121 0.77 -1.31 -4.13
C ILE A 121 0.27 -2.31 -3.10
N ALA A 122 0.86 -3.49 -3.08
CA ALA A 122 0.56 -4.52 -2.10
C ALA A 122 1.46 -4.41 -0.88
N PHE A 123 0.88 -4.77 0.25
CA PHE A 123 1.51 -4.89 1.56
C PHE A 123 1.06 -6.20 2.21
N PHE A 124 1.79 -6.67 3.22
CA PHE A 124 1.23 -7.70 4.08
C PHE A 124 0.13 -7.09 4.95
N SER A 125 -1.01 -7.78 5.03
CA SER A 125 -2.12 -7.32 5.87
C SER A 125 -1.66 -7.35 7.33
N PRO A 126 -2.06 -6.37 8.16
CA PRO A 126 -1.75 -6.42 9.60
C PRO A 126 -2.43 -7.62 10.29
N ASP A 127 -3.46 -8.22 9.66
CA ASP A 127 -4.10 -9.45 10.14
C ASP A 127 -3.20 -10.70 10.01
N PHE A 128 -2.04 -10.60 9.34
CA PHE A 128 -1.07 -11.70 9.27
C PHE A 128 -0.20 -11.86 10.52
N HIS A 129 -0.34 -11.00 11.54
CA HIS A 129 0.09 -11.33 12.90
C HIS A 129 -0.94 -12.21 13.60
N VAL A 130 -1.18 -13.40 13.05
CA VAL A 130 -1.70 -14.50 13.86
C VAL A 130 -0.63 -14.78 14.90
N ASN A 131 -0.94 -14.47 16.14
CA ASN A 131 -0.10 -14.73 17.30
C ASN A 131 0.46 -16.18 17.21
N PRO A 132 1.78 -16.41 17.05
CA PRO A 132 2.32 -17.77 16.95
C PRO A 132 2.16 -18.57 18.26
N PHE A 133 1.60 -17.95 19.31
CA PHE A 133 1.36 -18.55 20.63
C PHE A 133 -0.11 -18.75 20.97
N SER A 134 -1.04 -18.61 20.02
CA SER A 134 -2.40 -19.16 20.20
C SER A 134 -2.47 -20.57 19.62
N GLY A 135 -1.95 -21.52 20.39
CA GLY A 135 -2.00 -22.96 20.16
C GLY A 135 -1.71 -23.71 21.45
#